data_AF-A9VJC4-F1
#
_entry.id   AF-A9VJC4-F1
#
_cell.length_a   1.000
_cell.length_b   1.000
_cell.length_c   1.000
_cell.angle_alpha   90.00
_cell.angle_beta   90.00
_cell.angle_gamma   90.00
#
_symmetry.space_group_name_H-M   'P 1'
#
loop_
_entity.id
_entity.type
_entity.pdbx_description
1 polymer ?
#
loop_
_entity_poly.entity_id
_entity_poly.type
_entity_poly.pdbx_seq_one_letter_code
_entity_poly.pdbx_strand_id
1 'polypeptide(L)'
;MQRLVEGIEKNELSYKGSENNENNIGQLLQHLAVVDLHWVYRLKGEGVPPALENKYGPMLNEMGELPSLRKYKLQELMQDYEAVQHMFYEECMKLTENDLTREVFYEKGENATIRWGIWHIANHNRYHQAHISRLRKLYRSRPHV
;
A
#
# COMPACT_ATOMS: atom_id res chain seq x y z
N MET A 1 -4.69 1.09 -10.11
CA MET A 1 -5.17 0.05 -9.18
C MET A 1 -6.59 -0.41 -9.49
N GLN A 2 -7.61 0.45 -9.51
CA GLN A 2 -9.03 0.05 -9.64
C GLN A 2 -9.33 -0.96 -10.77
N ARG A 3 -8.92 -0.65 -12.02
CA ARG A 3 -9.06 -1.58 -13.16
C ARG A 3 -8.36 -2.93 -12.96
N LEU A 4 -7.22 -2.94 -12.26
CA LEU A 4 -6.44 -4.16 -12.01
C LEU A 4 -7.15 -5.11 -11.06
N VAL A 5 -7.98 -4.61 -10.14
CA VAL A 5 -8.64 -5.43 -9.11
C VAL A 5 -10.15 -5.56 -9.33
N GLU A 6 -10.66 -5.00 -10.41
CA GLU A 6 -12.06 -5.11 -10.79
C GLU A 6 -12.49 -6.58 -10.94
N GLY A 7 -13.68 -6.89 -10.40
CA GLY A 7 -14.27 -8.23 -10.41
C GLY A 7 -13.60 -9.26 -9.50
N ILE A 8 -12.66 -8.86 -8.62
CA ILE A 8 -12.10 -9.78 -7.62
C ILE A 8 -13.16 -10.14 -6.58
N GLU A 9 -13.42 -11.44 -6.44
CA GLU A 9 -14.27 -11.99 -5.38
C GLU A 9 -13.46 -12.38 -4.14
N LYS A 10 -14.16 -12.73 -3.04
CA LYS A 10 -13.54 -13.04 -1.73
C LYS A 10 -12.43 -14.09 -1.80
N ASN A 11 -12.63 -15.15 -2.61
CA ASN A 11 -11.67 -16.24 -2.73
C ASN A 11 -10.41 -15.83 -3.51
N GLU A 12 -10.55 -15.03 -4.57
CA GLU A 12 -9.42 -14.45 -5.30
C GLU A 12 -8.68 -13.42 -4.43
N LEU A 13 -9.42 -12.61 -3.65
CA LEU A 13 -8.84 -11.61 -2.73
C LEU A 13 -7.94 -12.25 -1.67
N SER A 14 -8.31 -13.44 -1.21
CA SER A 14 -7.62 -14.18 -0.14
C SER A 14 -6.58 -15.18 -0.66
N TYR A 15 -6.41 -15.27 -1.99
CA TYR A 15 -5.51 -16.24 -2.62
C TYR A 15 -4.04 -15.91 -2.36
N LYS A 16 -3.30 -16.91 -1.85
CA LYS A 16 -1.87 -16.83 -1.45
C LYS A 16 -0.91 -17.55 -2.39
N GLY A 17 -1.25 -17.63 -3.68
CA GLY A 17 -0.46 -18.39 -4.65
C GLY A 17 -0.70 -19.91 -4.57
N SER A 18 -0.04 -20.67 -5.43
CA SER A 18 -0.21 -22.14 -5.55
C SER A 18 0.32 -22.89 -4.33
N GLU A 19 1.35 -22.36 -3.68
CA GLU A 19 1.99 -22.95 -2.49
C GLU A 19 1.42 -22.42 -1.17
N ASN A 20 0.43 -21.52 -1.23
CA ASN A 20 -0.24 -20.92 -0.06
C ASN A 20 0.72 -20.19 0.92
N ASN A 21 1.84 -19.67 0.40
CA ASN A 21 2.90 -19.02 1.17
C ASN A 21 3.12 -17.53 0.80
N GLU A 22 2.35 -16.99 -0.15
CA GLU A 22 2.45 -15.59 -0.55
C GLU A 22 1.52 -14.67 0.24
N ASN A 23 1.83 -13.37 0.23
CA ASN A 23 0.86 -12.35 0.62
C ASN A 23 -0.31 -12.34 -0.37
N ASN A 24 -1.55 -12.32 0.13
CA ASN A 24 -2.73 -12.25 -0.73
C ASN A 24 -3.02 -10.82 -1.22
N ILE A 25 -3.91 -10.70 -2.21
CA ILE A 25 -4.26 -9.40 -2.83
C ILE A 25 -4.79 -8.41 -1.79
N GLY A 26 -5.58 -8.87 -0.81
CA GLY A 26 -6.08 -8.01 0.26
C GLY A 26 -4.95 -7.42 1.11
N GLN A 27 -3.99 -8.24 1.53
CA GLN A 27 -2.82 -7.79 2.30
C GLN A 27 -1.98 -6.79 1.50
N LEU A 28 -1.80 -7.02 0.19
CA LEU A 28 -1.08 -6.10 -0.69
C LEU A 28 -1.79 -4.74 -0.81
N LEU A 29 -3.12 -4.71 -0.93
CA LEU A 29 -3.90 -3.46 -0.97
C LEU A 29 -3.82 -2.69 0.35
N GLN A 30 -3.96 -3.39 1.49
CA GLN A 30 -3.81 -2.80 2.81
C GLN A 30 -2.40 -2.22 3.01
N HIS A 31 -1.36 -2.98 2.65
CA HIS A 31 0.03 -2.57 2.73
C HIS A 31 0.30 -1.29 1.92
N LEU A 32 -0.17 -1.24 0.68
CA LEU A 32 -0.03 -0.04 -0.16
C LEU A 32 -0.65 1.19 0.51
N ALA A 33 -1.88 1.08 1.04
CA ALA A 33 -2.52 2.18 1.74
C ALA A 33 -1.72 2.62 2.98
N VAL A 34 -1.18 1.69 3.77
CA VAL A 34 -0.40 2.02 4.98
C VAL A 34 0.93 2.70 4.61
N VAL A 35 1.66 2.20 3.62
CA VAL A 35 2.94 2.79 3.18
C VAL A 35 2.73 4.21 2.65
N ASP A 36 1.73 4.40 1.79
CA ASP A 36 1.42 5.71 1.22
C ASP A 36 0.99 6.70 2.31
N LEU A 37 0.25 6.25 3.33
CA LEU A 37 -0.15 7.05 4.48
C LEU A 37 1.06 7.53 5.28
N HIS A 38 2.03 6.66 5.55
CA HIS A 38 3.23 7.09 6.27
C HIS A 38 4.02 8.12 5.46
N TRP A 39 4.03 8.01 4.13
CA TRP A 39 4.62 9.03 3.29
C TRP A 39 3.87 10.35 3.30
N VAL A 40 2.53 10.36 3.29
CA VAL A 40 1.72 11.58 3.50
C VAL A 40 2.23 12.36 4.73
N TYR A 41 2.40 11.67 5.85
CA TYR A 41 2.80 12.30 7.10
C TYR A 41 4.29 12.68 7.14
N ARG A 42 5.16 11.91 6.48
CA ARG A 42 6.55 12.34 6.24
C ARG A 42 6.62 13.64 5.43
N LEU A 43 5.79 13.79 4.39
CA LEU A 43 5.73 15.03 3.60
C LEU A 43 5.29 16.23 4.46
N LYS A 44 4.32 16.02 5.35
CA LYS A 44 3.87 17.02 6.33
C LYS A 44 4.93 17.38 7.37
N GLY A 45 5.92 16.52 7.60
CA GLY A 45 6.86 16.65 8.71
C GLY A 45 6.22 16.29 10.06
N GLU A 46 5.19 15.46 10.05
CA GLU A 46 4.39 15.07 11.21
C GLU A 46 4.42 13.56 11.43
N GLY A 47 4.12 13.12 12.65
CA GLY A 47 3.83 11.71 12.93
C GLY A 47 2.44 11.31 12.43
N VAL A 48 2.24 10.03 12.10
CA VAL A 48 0.91 9.51 11.77
C VAL A 48 0.03 9.59 13.03
N PRO A 49 -1.15 10.24 12.98
CA PRO A 49 -2.03 10.34 14.14
C PRO A 49 -2.51 8.96 14.62
N PRO A 50 -2.65 8.75 15.94
CA PRO A 50 -3.09 7.46 16.50
C PRO A 50 -4.43 6.96 15.93
N ALA A 51 -5.35 7.88 15.58
CA ALA A 51 -6.62 7.52 14.96
C ALA A 51 -6.43 6.82 13.59
N LEU A 52 -5.43 7.25 12.81
CA LEU A 52 -5.11 6.64 11.51
C LEU A 52 -4.29 5.37 11.69
N GLU A 53 -3.37 5.32 12.65
CA GLU A 53 -2.68 4.07 13.01
C GLU A 53 -3.67 2.98 13.42
N ASN A 54 -4.66 3.34 14.25
CA ASN A 54 -5.72 2.42 14.67
C ASN A 54 -6.60 1.99 13.50
N LYS A 55 -6.86 2.88 12.53
CA LYS A 55 -7.65 2.56 11.33
C LYS A 55 -6.92 1.60 10.39
N TYR A 56 -5.71 1.96 9.98
CA TYR A 56 -4.98 1.26 8.91
C TYR A 56 -4.07 0.14 9.42
N GLY A 57 -3.61 0.23 10.67
CA GLY A 57 -2.69 -0.72 11.28
C GLY A 57 -1.21 -0.43 10.97
N PRO A 58 -0.31 -1.28 11.49
CA PRO A 58 1.13 -1.13 11.30
C PRO A 58 1.55 -1.51 9.87
N MET A 59 2.74 -1.06 9.43
CA MET A 59 3.32 -1.47 8.14
C MET A 59 3.68 -2.97 8.12
N LEU A 60 4.27 -3.46 9.21
CA LEU A 60 4.68 -4.86 9.38
C LEU A 60 4.17 -5.39 10.73
N ASN A 61 4.01 -6.70 10.83
CA ASN A 61 3.76 -7.38 12.10
C ASN A 61 5.08 -7.57 12.88
N GLU A 62 5.00 -8.16 14.07
CA GLU A 62 6.15 -8.41 14.95
C GLU A 62 7.22 -9.33 14.32
N MET A 63 6.85 -10.13 13.32
CA MET A 63 7.76 -11.03 12.59
C MET A 63 8.36 -10.36 11.34
N GLY A 64 8.05 -9.09 11.07
CA GLY A 64 8.51 -8.39 9.87
C GLY A 64 7.75 -8.73 8.59
N GLU A 65 6.55 -9.31 8.70
CA GLU A 65 5.69 -9.69 7.57
C GLU A 65 4.51 -8.72 7.40
N LEU A 66 3.78 -8.82 6.28
CA LEU A 66 2.56 -8.04 6.11
C LEU A 66 1.49 -8.48 7.12
N PRO A 67 0.85 -7.53 7.84
CA PRO A 67 -0.18 -7.88 8.80
C PRO A 67 -1.37 -8.62 8.18
N SER A 68 -2.13 -9.30 9.03
CA SER A 68 -3.43 -9.84 8.67
C SER A 68 -4.39 -8.73 8.23
N LEU A 69 -5.34 -9.11 7.37
CA LEU A 69 -6.40 -8.21 6.91
C LEU A 69 -7.25 -7.69 8.06
N ARG A 70 -7.49 -6.38 8.07
CA ARG A 70 -8.47 -5.74 8.97
C ARG A 70 -9.86 -5.66 8.33
N LYS A 71 -9.91 -5.65 6.99
CA LYS A 71 -11.13 -5.61 6.17
C LYS A 71 -11.10 -6.74 5.16
N TYR A 72 -12.27 -7.33 4.89
CA TYR A 72 -12.40 -8.54 4.07
C TYR A 72 -13.14 -8.32 2.75
N LYS A 73 -13.66 -7.11 2.51
CA LYS A 73 -14.30 -6.75 1.23
C LYS A 73 -13.35 -5.90 0.39
N LEU A 74 -13.26 -6.23 -0.89
CA LEU A 74 -12.47 -5.47 -1.87
C LEU A 74 -12.84 -3.97 -1.85
N GLN A 75 -14.13 -3.65 -1.80
CA GLN A 75 -14.62 -2.28 -1.80
C GLN A 75 -14.08 -1.48 -0.61
N GLU A 76 -14.05 -2.06 0.58
CA GLU A 76 -13.58 -1.37 1.79
C GLU A 76 -12.06 -1.12 1.76
N LEU A 77 -11.30 -2.05 1.19
CA LEU A 77 -9.85 -1.91 0.98
C LEU A 77 -9.55 -0.85 -0.09
N MET A 78 -10.32 -0.84 -1.17
CA MET A 78 -10.16 0.15 -2.25
C MET A 78 -10.54 1.56 -1.79
N GLN A 79 -11.59 1.72 -1.00
CA GLN A 79 -11.96 3.01 -0.41
C GLN A 79 -10.85 3.56 0.49
N ASP A 80 -10.23 2.69 1.30
CA ASP A 80 -9.10 3.07 2.15
C ASP A 80 -7.88 3.47 1.33
N TYR A 81 -7.53 2.68 0.31
CA TYR A 81 -6.44 2.99 -0.61
C TYR A 81 -6.66 4.31 -1.38
N GLU A 82 -7.86 4.53 -1.92
CA GLU A 82 -8.23 5.74 -2.64
C GLU A 82 -8.19 6.98 -1.74
N ALA A 83 -8.67 6.86 -0.49
CA ALA A 83 -8.59 7.95 0.48
C ALA A 83 -7.14 8.37 0.76
N VAL A 84 -6.24 7.40 0.95
CA VAL A 84 -4.82 7.71 1.19
C VAL A 84 -4.14 8.26 -0.07
N GLN A 85 -4.44 7.71 -1.24
CA GLN A 85 -3.91 8.25 -2.52
C GLN A 85 -4.34 9.70 -2.73
N HIS A 86 -5.57 10.05 -2.36
CA HIS A 86 -6.02 11.44 -2.39
C HIS A 86 -5.25 12.31 -1.38
N MET A 87 -5.05 11.86 -0.14
CA MET A 87 -4.21 12.58 0.82
C MET A 87 -2.78 12.80 0.29
N PHE A 88 -2.20 11.77 -0.33
CA PHE A 88 -0.86 11.86 -0.91
C PHE A 88 -0.79 12.86 -2.06
N TYR A 89 -1.79 12.85 -2.94
CA TYR A 89 -1.94 13.84 -4.00
C TYR A 89 -2.02 15.26 -3.43
N GLU A 90 -2.90 15.50 -2.45
CA GLU A 90 -3.08 16.82 -1.84
C GLU A 90 -1.79 17.34 -1.19
N GLU A 91 -1.02 16.49 -0.50
CA GLU A 91 0.27 16.90 0.04
C GLU A 91 1.31 17.16 -1.05
N CYS A 92 1.34 16.35 -2.11
CA CYS A 92 2.23 16.60 -3.26
C CYS A 92 1.93 17.95 -3.93
N MET A 93 0.66 18.32 -4.05
CA MET A 93 0.24 19.57 -4.68
C MET A 93 0.65 20.83 -3.91
N LYS A 94 1.02 20.70 -2.63
CA LYS A 94 1.52 21.82 -1.81
C LYS A 94 3.03 22.03 -1.95
N LEU A 95 3.75 21.07 -2.52
CA LEU A 95 5.21 21.12 -2.61
C LEU A 95 5.67 22.09 -3.70
N THR A 96 6.72 22.83 -3.39
CA THR A 96 7.51 23.56 -4.37
C THR A 96 8.73 22.74 -4.81
N GLU A 97 9.42 23.18 -5.88
CA GLU A 97 10.65 22.53 -6.33
C GLU A 97 11.73 22.48 -5.24
N ASN A 98 11.82 23.53 -4.40
CA ASN A 98 12.76 23.58 -3.29
C ASN A 98 12.42 22.56 -2.19
N ASP A 99 11.13 22.27 -1.98
CA ASP A 99 10.72 21.26 -1.00
C ASP A 99 11.15 19.86 -1.43
N LEU A 100 11.30 19.60 -2.72
CA LEU A 100 11.70 18.28 -3.22
C LEU A 100 13.08 17.83 -2.72
N THR A 101 13.97 18.78 -2.37
CA THR A 101 15.28 18.48 -1.80
C THR A 101 15.29 18.37 -0.28
N ARG A 102 14.19 18.71 0.41
CA ARG A 102 14.09 18.57 1.86
C ARG A 102 14.20 17.10 2.25
N GLU A 103 15.00 16.84 3.28
CA GLU A 103 15.13 15.52 3.87
C GLU A 103 14.02 15.26 4.89
N VAL A 104 13.55 14.02 4.91
CA VAL A 104 12.61 13.49 5.89
C VAL A 104 13.18 12.18 6.45
N PHE A 105 12.87 11.91 7.72
CA PHE A 105 13.29 10.65 8.35
C PHE A 105 12.73 9.45 7.59
N TYR A 106 13.64 8.55 7.25
CA TYR A 106 13.38 7.27 6.63
C TYR A 106 13.87 6.16 7.58
N GLU A 107 13.35 4.95 7.40
CA GLU A 107 13.52 3.87 8.38
C GLU A 107 14.98 3.61 8.77
N LYS A 108 15.19 3.01 9.94
CA LYS A 108 16.52 2.59 10.45
C LYS A 108 17.56 3.70 10.62
N GLY A 109 17.11 4.94 10.86
CA GLY A 109 18.03 6.05 11.12
C GLY A 109 18.52 6.75 9.85
N GLU A 110 17.99 6.38 8.69
CA GLU A 110 18.34 7.01 7.42
C GLU A 110 17.42 8.19 7.11
N ASN A 111 17.82 9.02 6.15
CA ASN A 111 16.99 10.10 5.62
C ASN A 111 16.75 9.85 4.14
N ALA A 112 15.63 10.38 3.64
CA ALA A 112 15.34 10.43 2.21
C ALA A 112 14.88 11.83 1.82
N THR A 113 15.20 12.24 0.60
CA THR A 113 14.60 13.46 0.04
C THR A 113 13.14 13.23 -0.30
N ILE A 114 12.33 14.28 -0.26
CA ILE A 114 10.93 14.22 -0.72
C ILE A 114 10.84 13.74 -2.17
N ARG A 115 11.75 14.19 -3.04
CA ARG A 115 11.85 13.71 -4.43
C ARG A 115 12.01 12.20 -4.49
N TRP A 116 12.91 11.65 -3.68
CA TRP A 116 13.11 10.20 -3.60
C TRP A 116 11.86 9.50 -3.07
N GLY A 117 11.19 10.07 -2.07
CA GLY A 117 9.94 9.52 -1.53
C GLY A 117 8.82 9.38 -2.56
N ILE A 118 8.60 10.42 -3.37
CA ILE A 118 7.60 10.40 -4.45
C ILE A 118 7.96 9.31 -5.48
N TRP A 119 9.23 9.24 -5.89
CA TRP A 119 9.70 8.18 -6.80
C TRP A 119 9.54 6.78 -6.20
N HIS A 120 9.89 6.63 -4.92
CA HIS A 120 9.84 5.38 -4.18
C HIS A 120 8.42 4.84 -4.13
N ILE A 121 7.43 5.67 -3.78
CA ILE A 121 6.02 5.26 -3.76
C ILE A 121 5.54 4.83 -5.15
N ALA A 122 5.84 5.60 -6.19
CA ALA A 122 5.44 5.26 -7.55
C ALA A 122 6.03 3.90 -7.98
N ASN A 123 7.30 3.65 -7.66
CA ASN A 123 7.96 2.38 -7.95
C ASN A 123 7.41 1.21 -7.11
N HIS A 124 7.24 1.40 -5.81
CA HIS A 124 6.67 0.43 -4.87
C HIS A 124 5.25 0.01 -5.29
N ASN A 125 4.44 0.98 -5.70
CA ASN A 125 3.10 0.73 -6.19
C ASN A 125 3.11 -0.13 -7.47
N ARG A 126 3.97 0.19 -8.43
CA ARG A 126 4.11 -0.61 -9.67
C ARG A 126 4.58 -2.03 -9.39
N TYR A 127 5.53 -2.21 -8.47
CA TYR A 127 6.00 -3.53 -8.05
C TYR A 127 4.84 -4.39 -7.52
N HIS A 128 4.04 -3.86 -6.60
CA HIS A 128 2.90 -4.61 -6.06
C HIS A 128 1.73 -4.77 -7.04
N GLN A 129 1.53 -3.85 -7.98
CA GLN A 129 0.60 -4.07 -9.09
C GLN A 129 1.00 -5.29 -9.93
N ALA A 130 2.29 -5.48 -10.20
CA ALA A 130 2.77 -6.68 -10.91
C ALA A 130 2.53 -7.95 -10.08
N HIS A 131 2.74 -7.90 -8.76
CA HIS A 131 2.45 -9.02 -7.86
C HIS A 131 0.95 -9.38 -7.86
N ILE A 132 0.06 -8.40 -7.70
CA ILE A 132 -1.39 -8.60 -7.79
C ILE A 132 -1.75 -9.21 -9.14
N SER A 133 -1.25 -8.66 -10.25
CA SER A 133 -1.52 -9.18 -11.60
C SER A 133 -1.12 -10.66 -11.74
N ARG A 134 0.05 -11.05 -11.20
CA ARG A 134 0.49 -12.44 -11.17
C ARG A 134 -0.47 -13.33 -10.38
N LEU A 135 -0.87 -12.93 -9.18
CA LEU A 135 -1.80 -13.69 -8.33
C LEU A 135 -3.15 -13.91 -9.03
N ARG A 136 -3.69 -12.86 -9.67
CA ARG A 136 -4.93 -12.96 -10.46
C ARG A 136 -4.81 -13.98 -11.59
N LYS A 137 -3.71 -13.92 -12.35
CA LYS A 137 -3.45 -14.85 -13.46
C LYS A 137 -3.38 -16.30 -12.95
N LEU A 138 -2.65 -16.52 -11.86
CA LEU A 138 -2.54 -17.84 -11.24
C LEU A 138 -3.90 -18.35 -10.76
N TYR A 139 -4.66 -17.53 -10.03
CA TYR A 139 -6.00 -17.90 -9.53
C TYR A 139 -6.95 -18.32 -10.66
N ARG A 140 -7.00 -17.56 -11.75
CA ARG A 140 -7.86 -17.82 -12.91
C ARG A 140 -7.43 -19.03 -13.74
N SER A 141 -6.15 -19.43 -13.67
CA SER A 141 -5.64 -20.62 -14.34
C SER A 141 -5.89 -21.92 -13.56
N ARG A 142 -6.44 -21.84 -12.34
CA ARG A 142 -6.75 -23.02 -11.54
C ARG A 142 -7.97 -23.74 -12.13
N PRO A 143 -7.98 -25.09 -12.18
CA PRO A 143 -9.19 -25.83 -12.46
C PRO A 143 -10.24 -25.46 -11.41
N HIS A 144 -11.37 -24.91 -11.84
CA HIS A 144 -12.53 -24.73 -10.97
C HIS A 144 -13.14 -26.12 -10.73
N VAL A 145 -12.90 -26.68 -9.55
CA VAL A 145 -13.58 -27.90 -9.07
C VAL A 145 -14.82 -27.47 -8.30
#